data_AF-A0A1G6P562-F1
#
_entry.id   AF-A0A1G6P562-F1
#
_cell.length_a   1.000
_cell.length_b   1.000
_cell.length_c   1.000
_cell.angle_alpha   90.00
_cell.angle_beta   90.00
_cell.angle_gamma   90.00
#
_symmetry.space_group_name_H-M   'P 1'
#
loop_
_entity.id
_entity.type
_entity.pdbx_description
1 polymer ?
#
loop_
_entity_poly.entity_id
_entity_poly.type
_entity_poly.pdbx_seq_one_letter_code
_entity_poly.pdbx_strand_id
1 'polypeptide(L)'
;MAAKQGKYSLLMLIFTIFIASCATNPYKSSLNSTIDNSKTFDLSAQKCYLASKAVLLKRGFLIEKDEPNAFSFVATRYFPSGKDSTVVVVNINVLQNSQNKSTVFISAMQYKNVIRTTTQTTLLGLVPIGSTATTSKQNEKSITDKQFFDTFFKELSDELKQI
;
A
#
# COMPACT_ATOMS: atom_id res chain seq x y z
N MET A 1 -45.22 -32.07 44.86
CA MET A 1 -43.80 -32.35 44.57
C MET A 1 -43.54 -32.07 43.10
N ALA A 2 -42.49 -31.45 42.61
CA ALA A 2 -41.48 -30.54 43.14
C ALA A 2 -40.86 -29.91 41.87
N ALA A 3 -40.70 -28.59 41.88
CA ALA A 3 -40.25 -27.79 40.75
C ALA A 3 -38.90 -28.30 40.18
N LYS A 4 -38.85 -28.51 38.86
CA LYS A 4 -37.60 -28.81 38.14
C LYS A 4 -37.43 -27.88 36.92
N GLN A 5 -37.81 -26.61 37.07
CA GLN A 5 -37.62 -25.55 36.06
C GLN A 5 -36.55 -24.51 36.46
N GLY A 6 -35.77 -24.75 37.52
CA GLY A 6 -34.80 -23.76 38.03
C GLY A 6 -33.37 -23.86 37.48
N LYS A 7 -32.98 -24.97 36.83
CA LYS A 7 -31.55 -25.23 36.53
C LYS A 7 -31.08 -24.77 35.14
N TYR A 8 -31.97 -24.76 34.15
CA TYR A 8 -31.61 -24.38 32.78
C TYR A 8 -31.73 -22.86 32.52
N SER A 9 -32.51 -22.14 33.34
CA SER A 9 -32.68 -20.69 33.21
C SER A 9 -31.47 -19.90 33.71
N LEU A 10 -30.78 -20.38 34.76
CA LEU A 10 -29.57 -19.75 35.27
C LEU A 10 -28.36 -19.96 34.33
N LEU A 11 -28.29 -21.11 33.66
CA LEU A 11 -27.16 -21.48 32.79
C LEU A 11 -27.16 -20.70 31.47
N MET A 12 -28.34 -20.34 30.96
CA MET A 12 -28.52 -19.46 29.79
C MET A 12 -28.14 -18.00 30.08
N LEU A 13 -28.28 -17.53 31.33
CA LEU A 13 -27.95 -16.15 31.72
C LEU A 13 -26.43 -15.93 31.88
N ILE A 14 -25.67 -16.98 32.20
CA ILE A 14 -24.21 -16.91 32.34
C ILE A 14 -23.51 -16.94 30.97
N PHE A 15 -24.11 -17.59 29.97
CA PHE A 15 -23.53 -17.68 28.62
C PHE A 15 -23.64 -16.37 27.82
N THR A 16 -24.65 -15.54 28.10
CA THR A 16 -24.84 -14.24 27.42
C THR A 16 -23.86 -13.16 27.88
N ILE A 17 -23.24 -13.31 29.06
CA ILE A 17 -22.25 -12.33 29.57
C ILE A 17 -20.89 -12.49 28.87
N PHE A 18 -20.57 -13.68 28.36
CA PHE A 18 -19.29 -13.93 27.67
C PHE A 18 -19.24 -13.41 26.23
N ILE A 19 -20.38 -13.13 25.61
CA ILE A 19 -20.44 -12.68 24.20
C ILE A 19 -20.33 -11.15 24.05
N ALA A 20 -20.37 -10.39 25.15
CA ALA A 20 -20.33 -8.92 25.13
C ALA A 20 -18.91 -8.33 25.31
N SER A 21 -17.86 -9.16 25.40
CA SER A 21 -16.48 -8.71 25.59
C SER A 21 -15.59 -8.97 24.37
N CYS A 22 -16.08 -8.64 23.17
CA CYS A 22 -15.20 -8.14 22.12
C CYS A 22 -15.34 -6.62 22.12
N ALA A 23 -14.86 -6.00 23.20
CA ALA A 23 -14.67 -4.57 23.25
C ALA A 23 -13.82 -4.16 22.05
N THR A 24 -14.45 -3.42 21.15
CA THR A 24 -13.84 -2.62 20.10
C THR A 24 -12.60 -1.95 20.67
N ASN A 25 -11.43 -2.45 20.28
CA ASN A 25 -10.19 -1.75 20.51
C ASN A 25 -10.31 -0.44 19.72
N PRO A 26 -10.43 0.75 20.33
CA PRO A 26 -10.36 1.97 19.55
C PRO A 26 -8.96 1.98 18.96
N TYR A 27 -8.89 1.81 17.64
CA TYR A 27 -7.66 1.96 16.89
C TYR A 27 -7.09 3.32 17.27
N LYS A 28 -6.06 3.32 18.13
CA LYS A 28 -5.30 4.53 18.43
C LYS A 28 -4.62 4.88 17.13
N SER A 29 -5.28 5.74 16.37
CA SER A 29 -4.71 6.40 15.22
C SER A 29 -3.53 7.22 15.72
N SER A 30 -2.33 6.65 15.67
CA SER A 30 -1.08 7.38 15.89
C SER A 30 -0.72 8.21 14.65
N LEU A 31 -1.72 8.82 13.99
CA LEU A 31 -1.51 9.87 12.99
C LEU A 31 -1.20 11.16 13.74
N ASN A 32 0.02 11.28 14.26
CA ASN A 32 0.56 12.54 14.77
C ASN A 32 1.86 12.93 14.08
N SER A 33 1.95 12.61 12.79
CA SER A 33 2.80 13.33 11.85
C SER A 33 1.97 13.56 10.60
N THR A 34 1.55 14.79 10.36
CA THR A 34 0.95 15.19 9.08
C THR A 34 2.02 14.99 8.02
N ILE A 35 2.01 13.83 7.37
CA ILE A 35 2.88 13.57 6.22
C ILE A 35 2.33 14.46 5.12
N ASP A 36 3.12 15.45 4.68
CA ASP A 36 2.78 16.31 3.54
C ASP A 36 2.89 15.49 2.24
N ASN A 37 1.90 14.62 2.04
CA ASN A 37 1.79 13.74 0.89
C ASN A 37 0.91 14.34 -0.21
N SER A 38 0.66 15.64 -0.13
CA SER A 38 -0.12 16.40 -1.11
C SER A 38 0.49 17.77 -1.33
N LYS A 39 0.40 18.27 -2.57
CA LYS A 39 0.82 19.63 -2.91
C LYS A 39 -0.09 20.22 -3.98
N THR A 40 -0.44 21.49 -3.82
CA THR A 40 -1.28 22.22 -4.76
C THR A 40 -0.43 23.05 -5.70
N PHE A 41 -0.82 23.07 -6.97
CA PHE A 41 -0.18 23.79 -8.06
C PHE A 41 -1.20 24.61 -8.83
N ASP A 42 -0.79 25.78 -9.31
CA ASP A 42 -1.61 26.67 -10.12
C ASP A 42 -1.55 26.28 -11.61
N LEU A 43 -1.81 24.99 -11.90
CA LEU A 43 -1.85 24.41 -13.24
C LEU A 43 -3.03 23.43 -13.35
N SER A 44 -3.40 23.09 -14.59
CA SER A 44 -4.46 22.11 -14.85
C SER A 44 -4.08 20.70 -14.39
N ALA A 45 -5.08 19.86 -14.08
CA ALA A 45 -4.85 18.52 -13.58
C ALA A 45 -4.11 17.68 -14.63
N GLN A 46 -4.41 17.89 -15.91
CA GLN A 46 -3.71 17.23 -17.02
C GLN A 46 -2.21 17.55 -17.04
N LYS A 47 -1.81 18.82 -16.87
CA LYS A 47 -0.39 19.18 -16.80
C LYS A 47 0.30 18.54 -15.59
N CYS A 48 -0.33 18.62 -14.41
CA CYS A 48 0.19 18.02 -13.19
C CYS A 48 0.32 16.49 -13.30
N TYR A 49 -0.65 15.85 -13.95
CA TYR A 49 -0.69 14.41 -14.20
C TYR A 49 0.46 13.95 -15.10
N LEU A 50 0.62 14.59 -16.26
CA LEU A 50 1.69 14.27 -17.20
C LEU A 50 3.08 14.53 -16.62
N ALA A 51 3.26 15.64 -15.92
CA ALA A 51 4.52 15.95 -15.24
C ALA A 51 4.84 14.94 -14.13
N SER A 52 3.84 14.52 -13.33
CA SER A 52 4.03 13.50 -12.30
C SER A 52 4.49 12.16 -12.88
N LYS A 53 3.93 11.77 -14.03
CA LYS A 53 4.40 10.58 -14.77
C LYS A 53 5.84 10.75 -15.23
N ALA A 54 6.17 11.89 -15.85
CA ALA A 54 7.52 12.16 -16.34
C ALA A 54 8.56 12.07 -15.22
N VAL A 55 8.27 12.65 -14.05
CA VAL A 55 9.16 12.58 -12.86
C VAL A 55 9.36 11.13 -12.41
N LEU A 56 8.30 10.34 -12.28
CA LEU A 56 8.43 8.95 -11.84
C LEU A 56 9.16 8.07 -12.86
N LEU A 57 8.92 8.28 -14.16
CA LEU A 57 9.65 7.61 -15.24
C LEU A 57 11.14 7.97 -15.21
N LYS A 58 11.50 9.25 -15.02
CA LYS A 58 12.91 9.68 -14.85
C LYS A 58 13.59 9.04 -13.65
N ARG A 59 12.83 8.72 -12.61
CA ARG A 59 13.29 7.98 -11.42
C ARG A 59 13.34 6.46 -11.62
N GLY A 60 13.07 5.95 -12.83
CA GLY A 60 13.10 4.52 -13.14
C GLY A 60 11.93 3.73 -12.56
N PHE A 61 10.80 4.38 -12.27
CA PHE A 61 9.55 3.67 -11.99
C PHE A 61 8.89 3.24 -13.30
N LEU A 62 8.22 2.09 -13.27
CA LEU A 62 7.40 1.56 -14.35
C LEU A 62 5.93 1.85 -14.03
N ILE A 63 5.16 2.35 -15.00
CA ILE A 63 3.72 2.56 -14.81
C ILE A 63 3.01 1.21 -14.97
N GLU A 64 2.43 0.69 -13.89
CA GLU A 64 1.73 -0.61 -13.88
C GLU A 64 0.22 -0.45 -14.12
N LYS A 65 -0.36 0.67 -13.69
CA LYS A 65 -1.77 0.99 -13.91
C LYS A 65 -1.91 2.47 -14.26
N ASP A 66 -2.71 2.77 -15.27
CA ASP A 66 -2.86 4.12 -15.81
C ASP A 66 -4.36 4.41 -16.03
N GLU A 67 -4.88 5.45 -15.39
CA GLU A 67 -6.27 5.90 -15.52
C GLU A 67 -6.32 7.39 -15.91
N PRO A 68 -6.10 7.73 -17.20
CA PRO A 68 -6.04 9.11 -17.65
C PRO A 68 -7.32 9.91 -17.36
N ASN A 69 -8.49 9.26 -17.43
CA ASN A 69 -9.79 9.90 -17.18
C ASN A 69 -9.98 10.29 -15.71
N ALA A 70 -9.32 9.58 -14.79
CA ALA A 70 -9.37 9.85 -13.36
C ALA A 70 -8.14 10.63 -12.85
N PHE A 71 -7.23 11.02 -13.76
CA PHE A 71 -5.92 11.59 -13.45
C PHE A 71 -5.17 10.82 -12.35
N SER A 72 -5.24 9.48 -12.42
CA SER A 72 -4.64 8.59 -11.44
C SER A 72 -3.76 7.54 -12.11
N PHE A 73 -2.69 7.12 -11.43
CA PHE A 73 -1.84 6.03 -11.90
C PHE A 73 -1.06 5.39 -10.76
N VAL A 74 -0.60 4.16 -11.01
CA VAL A 74 0.24 3.38 -10.11
C VAL A 74 1.57 3.11 -10.80
N ALA A 75 2.65 3.41 -10.11
CA ALA A 75 4.00 3.23 -10.61
C ALA A 75 4.84 2.41 -9.62
N THR A 76 5.64 1.49 -10.14
CA THR A 76 6.41 0.54 -9.31
C THR A 76 7.88 0.57 -9.70
N ARG A 77 8.76 0.53 -8.70
CA ARG A 77 10.21 0.39 -8.89
C ARG A 77 10.72 -0.82 -8.12
N TYR A 78 11.54 -1.62 -8.80
CA TYR A 78 12.13 -2.84 -8.28
C TYR A 78 13.59 -2.58 -7.92
N PHE A 79 13.97 -2.94 -6.69
CA PHE A 79 15.33 -2.92 -6.20
C PHE A 79 15.79 -4.37 -5.96
N PRO A 80 16.50 -4.98 -6.92
CA PRO A 80 16.91 -6.37 -6.82
C PRO A 80 17.91 -6.56 -5.68
N SER A 81 17.76 -7.64 -4.93
CA SER A 81 18.62 -8.02 -3.81
C SER A 81 18.84 -9.54 -3.83
N GLY A 82 19.71 -10.00 -4.72
CA GLY A 82 19.93 -11.43 -4.95
C GLY A 82 18.71 -12.08 -5.59
N LYS A 83 18.15 -13.11 -4.93
CA LYS A 83 16.91 -13.80 -5.36
C LYS A 83 15.63 -13.06 -4.98
N ASP A 84 15.74 -12.08 -4.09
CA ASP A 84 14.61 -11.28 -3.62
C ASP A 84 14.62 -9.91 -4.30
N SER A 85 13.53 -9.16 -4.16
CA SER A 85 13.48 -7.76 -4.58
C SER A 85 12.73 -6.93 -3.57
N THR A 86 13.23 -5.73 -3.26
CA THR A 86 12.41 -4.73 -2.57
C THR A 86 11.62 -3.98 -3.63
N VAL A 87 10.31 -3.90 -3.45
CA VAL A 87 9.40 -3.26 -4.40
C VAL A 87 8.83 -2.02 -3.75
N VAL A 88 8.96 -0.89 -4.43
CA VAL A 88 8.33 0.38 -4.03
C VAL A 88 7.22 0.68 -5.01
N VAL A 89 5.99 0.78 -4.51
CA VAL A 89 4.80 1.13 -5.28
C VAL A 89 4.36 2.52 -4.87
N VAL A 90 4.15 3.39 -5.85
CA VAL A 90 3.69 4.77 -5.70
C VAL A 90 2.35 4.89 -6.40
N ASN A 91 1.35 5.41 -5.69
CA ASN A 91 0.08 5.79 -6.30
C ASN A 91 0.01 7.32 -6.36
N ILE A 92 -0.33 7.84 -7.53
CA ILE A 92 -0.56 9.26 -7.74
C ILE A 92 -2.03 9.46 -8.08
N ASN A 93 -2.63 10.49 -7.48
CA ASN A 93 -3.95 10.98 -7.84
C ASN A 93 -3.91 12.50 -7.93
N VAL A 94 -4.48 13.07 -8.99
CA VAL A 94 -4.54 14.52 -9.19
C VAL A 94 -6.01 14.96 -9.16
N LEU A 95 -6.33 15.86 -8.23
CA LEU A 95 -7.65 16.47 -8.14
C LEU A 95 -7.63 17.87 -8.74
N GLN A 96 -8.56 18.14 -9.64
CA GLN A 96 -8.79 19.48 -10.18
C GLN A 96 -9.66 20.27 -9.19
N ASN A 97 -9.13 21.37 -8.65
CA ASN A 97 -9.87 22.24 -7.72
C ASN A 97 -10.59 23.38 -8.47
N SER A 98 -9.93 23.96 -9.48
CA SER A 98 -10.47 24.95 -10.41
C SER A 98 -9.70 24.87 -11.73
N GLN A 99 -10.13 25.51 -12.83
CA GLN A 99 -9.52 25.34 -14.18
C GLN A 99 -7.98 25.33 -14.21
N ASN A 100 -7.33 26.20 -13.42
CA ASN A 100 -5.88 26.32 -13.34
C ASN A 100 -5.35 26.06 -11.93
N LYS A 101 -6.00 25.22 -11.15
CA LYS A 101 -5.54 24.85 -9.82
C LYS A 101 -5.83 23.38 -9.54
N SER A 102 -4.80 22.63 -9.20
CA SER A 102 -4.88 21.19 -8.99
C SER A 102 -4.03 20.75 -7.82
N THR A 103 -4.48 19.74 -7.09
CA THR A 103 -3.73 19.13 -5.99
C THR A 103 -3.26 17.74 -6.40
N VAL A 104 -1.96 17.50 -6.28
CA VAL A 104 -1.34 16.19 -6.50
C VAL A 104 -1.20 15.49 -5.16
N PHE A 105 -1.80 14.32 -5.04
CA PHE A 105 -1.66 13.40 -3.91
C PHE A 105 -0.74 12.26 -4.29
N ILE A 106 0.16 11.90 -3.38
CA ILE A 106 1.08 10.77 -3.52
C ILE A 106 0.92 9.85 -2.32
N SER A 107 0.84 8.55 -2.56
CA SER A 107 1.02 7.53 -1.52
C SER A 107 2.08 6.54 -1.98
N ALA A 108 2.84 6.00 -1.05
CA ALA A 108 3.89 5.07 -1.37
C ALA A 108 3.92 3.92 -0.35
N MET A 109 4.13 2.71 -0.84
CA MET A 109 4.28 1.50 -0.06
C MET A 109 5.53 0.75 -0.50
N GLN A 110 6.17 0.07 0.44
CA GLN A 110 7.30 -0.79 0.21
C GLN A 110 6.96 -2.19 0.69
N TYR A 111 7.26 -3.21 -0.10
CA TYR A 111 7.22 -4.59 0.34
C TYR A 111 8.43 -5.36 -0.20
N LYS A 112 8.81 -6.44 0.48
CA LYS A 112 9.83 -7.37 0.01
C LYS A 112 9.14 -8.48 -0.78
N ASN A 113 9.54 -8.63 -2.03
CA ASN A 113 9.18 -9.76 -2.86
C ASN A 113 10.21 -10.88 -2.62
N VAL A 114 9.80 -11.93 -1.92
CA VAL A 114 10.67 -13.05 -1.56
C VAL A 114 10.37 -14.24 -2.46
N ILE A 115 11.38 -14.72 -3.18
CA ILE A 115 11.26 -15.90 -4.04
C ILE A 115 11.75 -17.11 -3.26
N ARG A 116 10.81 -17.98 -2.86
CA ARG A 116 11.14 -19.27 -2.23
C ARG A 116 11.10 -20.36 -3.28
N THR A 117 12.27 -20.96 -3.55
CA THR A 117 12.37 -22.14 -4.40
C THR A 117 12.26 -23.37 -3.51
N THR A 118 11.19 -24.14 -3.68
CA THR A 118 11.04 -25.45 -3.05
C THR A 118 11.46 -26.52 -4.05
N THR A 119 12.56 -27.20 -3.77
CA THR A 119 13.00 -28.35 -4.56
C THR A 119 12.27 -29.59 -4.07
N GLN A 120 11.54 -30.24 -4.98
CA GLN A 120 10.90 -31.52 -4.70
C GLN A 120 11.90 -32.64 -4.98
N THR A 121 12.08 -33.54 -4.02
CA THR A 121 12.98 -34.69 -4.11
C THR A 121 12.19 -36.00 -4.00
N THR A 122 12.60 -37.02 -4.76
CA THR A 122 12.01 -38.37 -4.77
C THR A 122 13.05 -39.43 -4.33
N LEU A 123 12.55 -40.66 -4.14
CA LEU A 123 13.19 -41.89 -3.66
C LEU A 123 14.27 -41.64 -2.58
N LEU A 124 13.84 -41.57 -1.32
CA LEU A 124 14.66 -41.27 -0.14
C LEU A 124 15.25 -39.84 -0.07
N GLY A 125 14.76 -38.91 -0.88
CA GLY A 125 15.17 -37.50 -0.83
C GLY A 125 16.47 -37.18 -1.57
N LEU A 126 16.99 -38.13 -2.35
CA LEU A 126 18.29 -38.04 -3.01
C LEU A 126 18.22 -37.50 -4.45
N VAL A 127 17.06 -37.64 -5.12
CA VAL A 127 16.92 -37.26 -6.53
C VAL A 127 15.95 -36.08 -6.67
N PRO A 128 16.39 -34.89 -7.12
CA PRO A 128 15.49 -33.78 -7.38
C PRO A 128 14.65 -34.07 -8.64
N ILE A 129 13.32 -33.97 -8.52
CA ILE A 129 12.36 -34.16 -9.64
C ILE A 129 11.78 -32.86 -10.17
N GLY A 130 12.01 -31.75 -9.49
CA GLY A 130 11.52 -30.46 -9.92
C GLY A 130 11.77 -29.39 -8.87
N SER A 131 11.64 -28.13 -9.27
CA SER A 131 11.67 -26.99 -8.36
C SER A 131 10.50 -26.07 -8.66
N THR A 132 9.74 -25.70 -7.64
CA THR A 132 8.68 -24.71 -7.76
C THR A 132 9.14 -23.42 -7.09
N ALA A 133 9.12 -22.32 -7.85
CA ALA A 133 9.36 -20.98 -7.30
C ALA A 133 8.00 -20.39 -6.86
N THR A 134 7.89 -20.06 -5.58
CA THR A 134 6.73 -19.35 -5.03
C THR A 134 7.15 -17.93 -4.68
N THR A 135 6.40 -16.97 -5.20
CA THR A 135 6.62 -15.54 -5.01
C THR A 135 5.67 -15.07 -3.91
N SER A 136 6.20 -14.56 -2.79
CA SER A 136 5.39 -14.07 -1.68
C SER A 136 5.74 -12.62 -1.32
N LYS A 137 4.72 -11.76 -1.18
CA LYS A 137 4.87 -10.41 -0.64
C LYS A 137 5.01 -10.48 0.88
N GLN A 138 6.06 -9.87 1.42
CA GLN A 138 6.32 -9.82 2.87
C GLN A 138 6.71 -8.41 3.29
N ASN A 139 6.47 -8.08 4.56
CA ASN A 139 6.87 -6.80 5.17
C ASN A 139 6.35 -5.58 4.42
N GLU A 140 5.06 -5.57 4.09
CA GLU A 140 4.42 -4.38 3.53
C GLU A 140 4.40 -3.26 4.56
N LYS A 141 4.97 -2.11 4.19
CA LYS A 141 5.05 -0.91 5.01
C LYS A 141 4.76 0.31 4.15
N SER A 142 3.91 1.20 4.63
CA SER A 142 3.76 2.52 4.02
C SER A 142 5.04 3.32 4.18
N ILE A 143 5.49 3.98 3.12
CA ILE A 143 6.61 4.91 3.19
C ILE A 143 6.08 6.20 3.80
N THR A 144 6.60 6.56 4.97
CA THR A 144 6.25 7.78 5.71
C THR A 144 7.37 8.80 5.71
N ASP A 145 8.42 8.57 4.92
CA ASP A 145 9.60 9.42 4.82
C ASP A 145 9.26 10.78 4.18
N LYS A 146 9.40 11.86 4.95
CA LYS A 146 9.14 13.22 4.46
C LYS A 146 10.08 13.62 3.32
N GLN A 147 11.35 13.24 3.39
CA GLN A 147 12.34 13.55 2.36
C GLN A 147 11.98 12.90 1.02
N PHE A 148 11.41 11.69 1.06
CA PHE A 148 10.90 11.04 -0.16
C PHE A 148 9.85 11.91 -0.88
N PHE A 149 8.85 12.39 -0.14
CA PHE A 149 7.78 13.24 -0.68
C PHE A 149 8.27 14.62 -1.07
N ASP A 150 9.08 15.27 -0.22
CA ASP A 150 9.66 16.59 -0.50
C ASP A 150 10.50 16.57 -1.78
N THR A 151 11.32 15.53 -1.97
CA THR A 151 12.15 15.39 -3.17
C THR A 151 11.28 15.20 -4.41
N PHE A 152 10.23 14.37 -4.32
CA PHE A 152 9.28 14.19 -5.42
C PHE A 152 8.61 15.52 -5.79
N PHE A 153 8.07 16.25 -4.81
CA PHE A 153 7.38 17.51 -5.08
C PHE A 153 8.32 18.61 -5.55
N LYS A 154 9.60 18.59 -5.16
CA LYS A 154 10.62 19.48 -5.71
C LYS A 154 10.84 19.20 -7.19
N GLU A 155 11.09 17.96 -7.57
CA GLU A 155 11.29 17.58 -8.97
C GLU A 155 10.04 17.83 -9.82
N LEU A 156 8.84 17.57 -9.28
CA LEU A 156 7.59 17.92 -9.95
C LEU A 156 7.45 19.42 -10.16
N SER A 157 7.77 20.23 -9.14
CA SER A 157 7.81 21.69 -9.29
C SER A 157 8.78 22.13 -10.37
N ASP A 158 9.93 21.46 -10.52
CA ASP A 158 10.92 21.80 -11.55
C ASP A 158 10.49 21.32 -12.94
N GLU A 159 9.87 20.15 -13.07
CA GLU A 159 9.28 19.66 -14.32
C GLU A 159 8.17 20.61 -14.82
N LEU A 160 7.32 21.07 -13.92
CA LEU A 160 6.21 21.97 -14.26
C LEU A 160 6.66 23.35 -14.72
N LYS A 161 7.86 23.81 -14.35
CA LYS A 161 8.43 25.08 -14.86
C LYS A 161 8.90 24.96 -16.32
N GLN A 162 9.07 23.75 -16.83
CA GLN A 162 9.53 23.48 -18.20
C GLN A 162 8.38 23.35 -19.21
N ILE A 163 7.11 23.43 -18.75
CA ILE A 163 5.86 23.20 -19.52
C ILE A 163 4.98 24.44 -19.51
#